data_AF-A0A525PPU7-F1
#
_entry.id   AF-A0A525PPU7-F1
#
_cell.length_a   1.000
_cell.length_b   1.000
_cell.length_c   1.000
_cell.angle_alpha   90.00
_cell.angle_beta   90.00
_cell.angle_gamma   90.00
#
_symmetry.space_group_name_H-M   'P 1'
#
loop_
_entity.id
_entity.type
_entity.pdbx_description
1 polymer ?
#
loop_
_entity_poly.entity_id
_entity_poly.type
_entity_poly.pdbx_seq_one_letter_code
_entity_poly.pdbx_strand_id
1 'polypeptide(L)'
;MRAGYSDNWCGICRPIGSENPDERGRGNFVVLEARDRVGGRTKAGKIGDISVDLGGMWMAPTQTRLKSLAAHYNVQAYPTYLDGNAIFRIGTRERQGPREDPSRLLGIAGGLAYLFAKWKLERPMARLDTNQPWAHPQAKELDATTVETWIARNVYHPLARAAFRTICNSLLCAEPSQVSLLFFLHYVKSGGGLDVLISADAGGA
;
A
#
# COMPACT_ATOMS: atom_id res chain seq x y z
N MET A 1 -35.58 16.71 22.09
CA MET A 1 -35.15 17.56 20.95
C MET A 1 -34.08 16.82 20.18
N ARG A 2 -34.32 16.55 18.90
CA ARG A 2 -33.35 15.92 17.99
C ARG A 2 -32.43 17.01 17.44
N ALA A 3 -31.12 16.82 17.55
CA ALA A 3 -30.15 17.52 16.72
C ALA A 3 -29.56 16.48 15.77
N GLY A 4 -30.00 16.55 14.50
CA GLY A 4 -29.46 15.76 13.41
C GLY A 4 -28.30 16.50 12.77
N TYR A 5 -27.20 15.79 12.60
CA TYR A 5 -26.20 16.05 11.56
C TYR A 5 -25.86 14.68 10.97
N SER A 6 -26.29 14.45 9.73
CA SER A 6 -26.02 13.23 8.98
C SER A 6 -25.01 13.54 7.87
N ASP A 7 -23.77 13.81 8.25
CA ASP A 7 -22.67 13.92 7.29
C ASP A 7 -22.14 12.52 6.99
N ASN A 8 -22.93 11.74 6.26
CA ASN A 8 -22.59 10.38 5.85
C ASN A 8 -21.66 10.42 4.63
N TRP A 9 -20.36 10.54 4.90
CA TRP A 9 -19.27 10.45 3.92
C TRP A 9 -19.21 9.09 3.24
N CYS A 10 -19.49 8.99 1.94
CA CYS A 10 -19.35 7.73 1.17
C CYS A 10 -17.88 7.37 0.88
N GLY A 11 -17.22 6.79 1.89
CA GLY A 11 -15.81 6.39 1.79
C GLY A 11 -14.84 7.55 2.01
N ILE A 12 -13.54 7.23 2.04
CA ILE A 12 -12.46 8.21 2.29
C ILE A 12 -12.19 9.09 1.06
N CYS A 13 -12.46 8.58 -0.15
CA CYS A 13 -12.29 9.35 -1.37
C CYS A 13 -13.45 10.35 -1.50
N ARG A 14 -13.10 11.65 -1.50
CA ARG A 14 -14.05 12.75 -1.74
C ARG A 14 -14.84 12.50 -3.03
N PRO A 15 -16.18 12.65 -3.03
CA PRO A 15 -16.95 12.66 -4.27
C PRO A 15 -16.44 13.77 -5.21
N ILE A 16 -16.43 13.49 -6.51
CA ILE A 16 -16.20 14.49 -7.56
C ILE A 16 -17.22 15.62 -7.35
N GLY A 17 -16.73 16.84 -7.09
CA GLY A 17 -17.55 18.02 -6.77
C GLY A 17 -17.56 18.46 -5.29
N SER A 18 -16.90 17.72 -4.39
CA SER A 18 -16.75 18.08 -2.97
C SER A 18 -15.40 18.74 -2.66
N GLU A 19 -15.12 19.87 -3.29
CA GLU A 19 -14.14 20.80 -2.72
C GLU A 19 -14.69 21.31 -1.37
N ASN A 20 -13.78 21.73 -0.49
CA ASN A 20 -14.05 22.14 0.89
C ASN A 20 -15.41 22.91 1.02
N PRO A 21 -16.41 22.44 1.80
CA PRO A 21 -17.70 23.12 1.90
C PRO A 21 -17.58 24.57 2.42
N ASP A 22 -16.43 24.90 3.04
CA ASP A 22 -16.18 26.24 3.56
C ASP A 22 -15.61 27.24 2.55
N GLU A 23 -15.11 26.85 1.36
CA GLU A 23 -14.29 27.78 0.57
C GLU A 23 -14.66 28.07 -0.89
N ARG A 24 -15.59 27.35 -1.55
CA ARG A 24 -16.24 27.81 -2.81
C ARG A 24 -17.26 26.80 -3.34
N GLY A 25 -18.55 26.94 -3.01
CA GLY A 25 -19.61 26.20 -3.72
C GLY A 25 -20.90 25.99 -2.94
N ARG A 26 -21.73 27.03 -2.91
CA ARG A 26 -23.10 27.01 -2.36
C ARG A 26 -24.03 26.16 -3.26
N GLY A 27 -24.03 24.85 -3.08
CA GLY A 27 -24.93 23.94 -3.79
C GLY A 27 -25.50 22.85 -2.88
N ASN A 28 -26.78 22.53 -3.04
CA ASN A 28 -27.37 21.33 -2.45
C ASN A 28 -26.85 20.11 -3.20
N PHE A 29 -26.28 19.15 -2.49
CA PHE A 29 -25.84 17.89 -3.07
C PHE A 29 -26.52 16.70 -2.37
N VAL A 30 -26.57 15.58 -3.07
CA VAL A 30 -27.03 14.29 -2.56
C VAL A 30 -25.92 13.28 -2.81
N VAL A 31 -25.62 12.45 -1.82
CA VAL A 31 -24.67 11.34 -1.96
C VAL A 31 -25.45 10.03 -2.09
N LEU A 32 -25.20 9.27 -3.15
CA LEU A 32 -25.82 7.97 -3.40
C LEU A 32 -24.82 6.85 -3.10
N GLU A 33 -25.10 6.06 -2.07
CA GLU A 33 -24.32 4.87 -1.68
C GLU A 33 -25.03 3.61 -2.15
N ALA A 34 -24.27 2.66 -2.69
CA ALA A 34 -24.81 1.38 -3.11
C ALA A 34 -25.11 0.46 -1.91
N ARG A 35 -24.39 0.64 -0.80
CA ARG A 35 -24.56 -0.13 0.44
C ARG A 35 -25.49 0.56 1.44
N ASP A 36 -25.84 -0.20 2.46
CA ASP A 36 -26.54 0.26 3.66
C ASP A 36 -25.62 1.01 4.66
N ARG A 37 -24.34 1.15 4.32
CA ARG A 37 -23.32 1.82 5.13
C ARG A 37 -22.38 2.61 4.25
N VAL A 38 -21.78 3.62 4.85
CA VAL A 38 -20.68 4.34 4.26
C VAL A 38 -19.31 3.68 4.56
N GLY A 39 -18.23 4.28 4.06
CA GLY A 39 -16.83 3.87 4.31
C GLY A 39 -16.18 3.09 3.16
N GLY A 40 -16.96 2.51 2.25
CA GLY A 40 -16.41 1.74 1.13
C GLY A 40 -15.54 0.57 1.60
N ARG A 41 -14.23 0.64 1.35
CA ARG A 41 -13.21 -0.36 1.74
C ARG A 41 -12.71 -0.21 3.19
N THR A 42 -13.17 0.80 3.92
CA THR A 42 -13.02 0.88 5.38
C THR A 42 -14.32 0.43 6.04
N LYS A 43 -14.20 -0.31 7.14
CA LYS A 43 -15.36 -0.88 7.85
C LYS A 43 -14.96 -1.19 9.29
N ALA A 44 -15.58 -0.50 10.24
CA ALA A 44 -15.50 -0.87 11.64
C ALA A 44 -16.27 -2.18 11.90
N GLY A 45 -15.80 -2.95 12.87
CA GLY A 45 -16.39 -4.19 13.37
C GLY A 45 -16.20 -4.32 14.87
N LYS A 46 -16.67 -5.43 15.43
CA LYS A 46 -16.51 -5.77 16.85
C LYS A 46 -16.11 -7.23 17.03
N ILE A 47 -15.22 -7.48 17.99
CA ILE A 47 -14.92 -8.81 18.53
C ILE A 47 -15.15 -8.74 20.04
N GLY A 48 -16.28 -9.29 20.50
CA GLY A 48 -16.77 -9.00 21.86
C GLY A 48 -17.03 -7.50 22.04
N ASP A 49 -16.44 -6.92 23.08
CA ASP A 49 -16.52 -5.48 23.36
C ASP A 49 -15.39 -4.65 22.70
N ILE A 50 -14.52 -5.29 21.93
CA ILE A 50 -13.37 -4.64 21.29
C ILE A 50 -13.77 -4.17 19.88
N SER A 51 -13.57 -2.88 19.61
CA SER A 51 -13.69 -2.32 18.26
C SER A 51 -12.50 -2.74 17.40
N VAL A 52 -12.76 -3.16 16.16
CA VAL A 52 -11.74 -3.58 15.20
C VAL A 52 -12.02 -2.98 13.82
N ASP A 53 -11.00 -2.89 12.97
CA ASP A 53 -11.17 -2.56 11.56
C ASP A 53 -11.15 -3.83 10.70
N LEU A 54 -12.16 -3.96 9.85
CA LEU A 54 -12.35 -5.08 8.91
C LEU A 54 -11.89 -4.72 7.48
N GLY A 55 -11.20 -3.60 7.31
CA GLY A 55 -10.76 -3.05 6.02
C GLY A 55 -9.48 -2.24 6.16
N GLY A 56 -9.31 -1.21 5.32
CA GLY A 56 -8.16 -0.31 5.41
C GLY A 56 -8.11 0.41 6.76
N MET A 57 -6.98 0.31 7.47
CA MET A 57 -6.81 0.85 8.83
C MET A 57 -5.49 1.60 9.05
N TRP A 58 -4.47 1.35 8.24
CA TRP A 58 -3.16 1.97 8.41
C TRP A 58 -3.09 3.36 7.80
N MET A 59 -2.40 4.26 8.49
CA MET A 59 -2.08 5.60 8.03
C MET A 59 -0.59 5.85 8.22
N ALA A 60 0.09 6.24 7.15
CA ALA A 60 1.53 6.43 7.16
C ALA A 60 1.95 7.90 7.26
N PRO A 61 3.22 8.17 7.64
CA PRO A 61 3.70 9.54 7.84
C PRO A 61 3.68 10.42 6.59
N THR A 62 3.79 9.84 5.39
CA THR A 62 3.72 10.57 4.11
C THR A 62 2.29 10.89 3.67
N GLN A 63 1.27 10.28 4.27
CA GLN A 63 -0.15 10.46 3.92
C GLN A 63 -0.75 11.76 4.52
N THR A 64 -0.22 12.91 4.11
CA THR A 64 -0.56 14.23 4.66
C THR A 64 -2.04 14.58 4.55
N ARG A 65 -2.68 14.23 3.43
CA ARG A 65 -4.12 14.49 3.21
C ARG A 65 -5.00 13.70 4.18
N LEU A 66 -4.69 12.42 4.42
CA LEU A 66 -5.45 11.59 5.35
C LEU A 66 -5.26 12.09 6.79
N LYS A 67 -4.03 12.44 7.18
CA LYS A 67 -3.76 13.06 8.49
C LYS A 67 -4.51 14.37 8.70
N SER A 68 -4.55 15.23 7.69
CA SER A 68 -5.30 16.49 7.77
C SER A 68 -6.81 16.26 7.92
N LEU A 69 -7.37 15.27 7.23
CA LEU A 69 -8.77 14.88 7.36
C LEU A 69 -9.08 14.32 8.75
N ALA A 70 -8.21 13.44 9.27
CA ALA A 70 -8.33 12.89 10.61
C ALA A 70 -8.31 13.99 11.68
N ALA A 71 -7.37 14.95 11.56
CA ALA A 71 -7.28 16.09 12.46
C ALA A 71 -8.54 16.97 12.42
N HIS A 72 -9.08 17.25 11.22
CA HIS A 72 -10.30 18.03 11.06
C HIS A 72 -11.51 17.40 11.78
N TYR A 73 -11.62 16.06 11.77
CA TYR A 73 -12.69 15.33 12.44
C TYR A 73 -12.33 14.85 13.86
N ASN A 74 -11.22 15.32 14.44
CA ASN A 74 -10.73 14.91 15.75
C ASN A 74 -10.56 13.39 15.92
N VAL A 75 -10.21 12.69 14.84
CA VAL A 75 -9.88 11.26 14.87
C VAL A 75 -8.44 11.10 15.32
N GLN A 76 -8.25 10.41 16.44
CA GLN A 76 -6.91 10.13 16.98
C GLN A 76 -6.32 8.86 16.33
N ALA A 77 -5.07 8.96 15.91
CA ALA A 77 -4.27 7.81 15.53
C ALA A 77 -3.39 7.37 16.70
N TYR A 78 -2.98 6.11 16.70
CA TYR A 78 -2.03 5.55 17.63
C TYR A 78 -0.98 4.74 16.85
N PRO A 79 0.24 4.58 17.39
CA PRO A 79 1.29 3.84 16.69
C PRO A 79 0.96 2.35 16.59
N THR A 80 1.31 1.74 15.46
CA THR A 80 1.33 0.28 15.33
C THR A 80 2.25 -0.31 16.39
N TYR A 81 1.79 -1.35 17.09
CA TYR A 81 2.62 -2.07 18.06
C TYR A 81 3.68 -2.90 17.32
N LEU A 82 4.95 -2.56 17.52
CA LEU A 82 6.09 -3.17 16.82
C LEU A 82 7.15 -3.76 17.77
N ASP A 83 6.86 -3.84 19.07
CA ASP A 83 7.80 -4.40 20.04
C ASP A 83 7.93 -5.92 19.84
N GLY A 84 9.17 -6.40 19.94
CA GLY A 84 9.50 -7.81 19.79
C GLY A 84 10.21 -8.14 18.46
N ASN A 85 10.23 -9.43 18.12
CA ASN A 85 10.84 -9.92 16.90
C ASN A 85 9.78 -10.14 15.83
N ALA A 86 10.06 -9.69 14.62
CA ALA A 86 9.27 -10.04 13.45
C ALA A 86 9.61 -11.47 13.02
N ILE A 87 8.58 -12.22 12.59
CA ILE A 87 8.71 -13.60 12.14
C ILE A 87 8.52 -13.64 10.62
N PHE A 88 9.52 -14.16 9.92
CA PHE A 88 9.48 -14.32 8.47
C PHE A 88 9.54 -15.80 8.13
N ARG A 89 8.47 -16.29 7.51
CA ARG A 89 8.37 -17.67 7.07
C ARG A 89 8.29 -17.72 5.55
N ILE A 90 9.33 -18.26 4.93
CA ILE A 90 9.41 -18.45 3.48
C ILE A 90 9.55 -19.96 3.22
N GLY A 91 8.48 -20.58 2.72
CA GLY A 91 8.40 -22.03 2.59
C GLY A 91 8.50 -22.71 3.95
N THR A 92 9.45 -23.65 4.10
CA THR A 92 9.70 -24.37 5.36
C THR A 92 10.69 -23.65 6.29
N ARG A 93 11.26 -22.51 5.86
CA ARG A 93 12.26 -21.79 6.65
C ARG A 93 11.59 -20.65 7.40
N GLU A 94 11.88 -20.59 8.70
CA GLU A 94 11.52 -19.46 9.55
C GLU A 94 12.78 -18.73 10.00
N ARG A 95 12.69 -17.39 10.05
CA ARG A 95 13.67 -16.51 10.65
C ARG A 95 12.96 -15.51 11.54
N GLN A 96 13.61 -15.19 12.66
CA GLN A 96 13.15 -14.18 13.59
C GLN A 96 14.24 -13.15 13.74
N GLY A 97 13.86 -11.88 13.83
CA GLY A 97 14.82 -10.81 14.01
C GLY A 97 14.15 -9.53 14.49
N PRO A 98 14.95 -8.59 15.01
CA PRO A 98 14.44 -7.27 15.34
C PRO A 98 14.01 -6.59 14.03
N ARG A 99 12.74 -6.18 13.95
CA ARG A 99 12.19 -5.40 12.84
C ARG A 99 12.32 -6.09 11.46
N GLU A 100 12.12 -5.32 10.40
CA GLU A 100 12.02 -5.78 9.01
C GLU A 100 13.35 -5.65 8.23
N ASP A 101 14.50 -5.99 8.83
CA ASP A 101 15.81 -5.91 8.16
C ASP A 101 16.02 -7.03 7.12
N PRO A 102 15.95 -6.75 5.80
CA PRO A 102 16.02 -7.80 4.77
C PRO A 102 17.32 -8.61 4.79
N SER A 103 18.42 -8.03 5.27
CA SER A 103 19.74 -8.68 5.29
C SER A 103 19.82 -9.85 6.29
N ARG A 104 19.14 -9.71 7.44
CA ARG A 104 19.03 -10.77 8.44
C ARG A 104 18.00 -11.83 8.04
N LEU A 105 16.99 -11.42 7.29
CA LEU A 105 15.89 -12.29 6.87
C LEU A 105 16.29 -13.23 5.73
N LEU A 106 17.07 -12.73 4.78
CA LEU A 106 17.45 -13.47 3.58
C LEU A 106 18.85 -14.11 3.69
N GLY A 107 19.58 -13.80 4.76
CA GLY A 107 21.02 -14.10 4.88
C GLY A 107 21.86 -13.27 3.91
N ILE A 108 23.19 -13.32 4.03
CA ILE A 108 24.09 -12.46 3.23
C ILE A 108 23.86 -12.65 1.72
N ALA A 109 23.89 -13.89 1.23
CA ALA A 109 23.73 -14.17 -0.20
C ALA A 109 22.32 -13.79 -0.72
N GLY A 110 21.28 -14.07 0.06
CA GLY A 110 19.91 -13.71 -0.31
C GLY A 110 19.65 -12.20 -0.25
N GLY A 111 20.22 -11.52 0.73
CA GLY A 111 20.17 -10.07 0.88
C GLY A 111 20.86 -9.35 -0.27
N LEU A 112 22.06 -9.78 -0.67
CA LEU A 112 22.73 -9.25 -1.86
C LEU A 112 21.93 -9.48 -3.14
N ALA A 113 21.33 -10.67 -3.31
CA ALA A 113 20.47 -10.96 -4.45
C ALA A 113 19.20 -10.09 -4.45
N TYR A 114 18.61 -9.83 -3.27
CA TYR A 114 17.47 -8.92 -3.13
C TYR A 114 17.84 -7.49 -3.49
N LEU A 115 18.94 -6.96 -2.95
CA LEU A 115 19.42 -5.59 -3.25
C LEU A 115 19.71 -5.42 -4.75
N PHE A 116 20.35 -6.41 -5.37
CA PHE A 116 20.63 -6.38 -6.81
C PHE A 116 19.35 -6.40 -7.65
N ALA A 117 18.36 -7.22 -7.27
CA ALA A 117 17.06 -7.26 -7.93
C ALA A 117 16.28 -5.95 -7.75
N LYS A 118 16.26 -5.40 -6.53
CA LYS A 118 15.65 -4.10 -6.24
C LYS A 118 16.25 -3.00 -7.10
N TRP A 119 17.58 -2.92 -7.17
CA TRP A 119 18.27 -1.96 -8.02
C TRP A 119 17.92 -2.11 -9.51
N LYS A 120 17.71 -3.34 -9.99
CA LYS A 120 17.23 -3.57 -11.36
C LYS A 120 15.81 -3.03 -11.60
N LEU A 121 14.92 -3.05 -10.60
CA LEU A 121 13.58 -2.44 -10.69
C LEU A 121 13.66 -0.90 -10.62
N GLU A 122 14.56 -0.36 -9.81
CA GLU A 122 14.72 1.09 -9.63
C GLU A 122 15.12 1.80 -10.93
N ARG A 123 15.89 1.14 -11.80
CA ARG A 123 16.33 1.70 -13.09
C ARG A 123 15.19 2.15 -14.01
N PRO A 124 14.26 1.27 -14.45
CA PRO A 124 13.11 1.70 -15.24
C PRO A 124 12.15 2.57 -14.41
N MET A 125 12.01 2.31 -13.11
CA MET A 125 11.14 3.09 -12.24
C MET A 125 11.56 4.56 -12.13
N ALA A 126 12.86 4.87 -12.11
CA ALA A 126 13.36 6.23 -11.96
C ALA A 126 12.81 7.20 -13.03
N ARG A 127 12.62 6.71 -14.27
CA ARG A 127 12.13 7.51 -15.41
C ARG A 127 10.61 7.52 -15.56
N LEU A 128 9.89 6.76 -14.75
CA LEU A 128 8.43 6.64 -14.83
C LEU A 128 7.74 7.91 -14.31
N ASP A 129 6.93 8.58 -15.12
CA ASP A 129 5.98 9.60 -14.62
C ASP A 129 4.78 8.89 -13.98
N THR A 130 4.51 9.14 -12.70
CA THR A 130 3.38 8.52 -11.99
C THR A 130 2.03 9.05 -12.46
N ASN A 131 1.95 10.24 -13.06
CA ASN A 131 0.70 10.74 -13.63
C ASN A 131 0.39 10.13 -15.00
N GLN A 132 1.42 9.67 -15.71
CA GLN A 132 1.30 9.14 -17.07
C GLN A 132 2.22 7.92 -17.27
N PRO A 133 2.04 6.82 -16.51
CA PRO A 133 2.91 5.65 -16.59
C PRO A 133 2.92 5.02 -18.00
N TRP A 134 1.81 5.11 -18.74
CA TRP A 134 1.69 4.64 -20.13
C TRP A 134 2.57 5.41 -21.14
N ALA A 135 3.05 6.61 -20.80
CA ALA A 135 3.93 7.41 -21.65
C ALA A 135 5.41 7.02 -21.52
N HIS A 136 5.76 6.09 -20.63
CA HIS A 136 7.13 5.62 -20.47
C HIS A 136 7.68 5.05 -21.81
N PRO A 137 8.95 5.31 -22.20
CA PRO A 137 9.48 4.84 -23.50
C PRO A 137 9.40 3.33 -23.72
N GLN A 138 9.42 2.56 -22.63
CA GLN A 138 9.29 1.10 -22.65
C GLN A 138 7.91 0.61 -22.16
N ALA A 139 6.88 1.47 -22.11
CA ALA A 139 5.58 1.12 -21.52
C ALA A 139 5.00 -0.16 -22.12
N LYS A 140 5.01 -0.32 -23.46
CA LYS A 140 4.50 -1.51 -24.13
C LYS A 140 5.24 -2.80 -23.72
N GLU A 141 6.56 -2.76 -23.56
CA GLU A 141 7.37 -3.92 -23.17
C GLU A 141 7.15 -4.29 -21.69
N LEU A 142 7.15 -3.27 -20.82
CA LEU A 142 6.93 -3.42 -19.40
C LEU A 142 5.51 -3.91 -19.10
N ASP A 143 4.50 -3.39 -19.80
CA ASP A 143 3.10 -3.75 -19.59
C ASP A 143 2.76 -5.14 -20.15
N ALA A 144 3.46 -5.57 -21.22
CA ALA A 144 3.38 -6.93 -21.75
C ALA A 144 4.12 -7.98 -20.91
N THR A 145 4.91 -7.56 -19.91
CA THR A 145 5.68 -8.44 -19.04
C THR A 145 4.99 -8.55 -17.68
N THR A 146 4.75 -9.76 -17.19
CA THR A 146 4.24 -9.94 -15.83
C THR A 146 5.34 -9.79 -14.79
N VAL A 147 5.00 -9.44 -13.55
CA VAL A 147 5.95 -9.39 -12.44
C VAL A 147 6.64 -10.75 -12.25
N GLU A 148 5.90 -11.86 -12.38
CA GLU A 148 6.47 -13.21 -12.31
C GLU A 148 7.52 -13.46 -13.40
N THR A 149 7.23 -13.07 -14.65
CA THR A 149 8.19 -13.20 -15.77
C THR A 149 9.47 -12.43 -15.48
N TRP A 150 9.34 -11.23 -14.92
CA TRP A 150 10.49 -10.42 -14.52
C TRP A 150 11.29 -11.07 -13.39
N ILE A 151 10.62 -11.59 -12.34
CA ILE A 151 11.27 -12.28 -11.22
C ILE A 151 12.05 -13.49 -11.74
N ALA A 152 11.43 -14.32 -12.58
CA ALA A 152 12.02 -15.53 -13.14
C ALA A 152 13.28 -15.26 -13.98
N ARG A 153 13.35 -14.10 -14.65
CA ARG A 153 14.50 -13.69 -15.48
C ARG A 153 15.60 -12.97 -14.71
N ASN A 154 15.27 -12.28 -13.62
CA ASN A 154 16.19 -11.33 -12.98
C ASN A 154 16.70 -11.74 -11.61
N VAL A 155 15.96 -12.60 -10.91
CA VAL A 155 16.26 -12.99 -9.53
C VAL A 155 16.63 -14.45 -9.53
N TYR A 156 17.86 -14.81 -9.15
CA TYR A 156 18.31 -16.21 -9.20
C TYR A 156 18.26 -16.89 -7.83
N HIS A 157 18.41 -16.13 -6.74
CA HIS A 157 18.41 -16.69 -5.40
C HIS A 157 16.98 -17.10 -4.97
N PRO A 158 16.74 -18.35 -4.54
CA PRO A 158 15.39 -18.84 -4.22
C PRO A 158 14.66 -18.02 -3.15
N LEU A 159 15.35 -17.62 -2.07
CA LEU A 159 14.72 -16.79 -1.03
C LEU A 159 14.38 -15.39 -1.53
N ALA A 160 15.20 -14.81 -2.42
CA ALA A 160 14.90 -13.50 -2.98
C ALA A 160 13.69 -13.57 -3.92
N ARG A 161 13.57 -14.63 -4.75
CA ARG A 161 12.36 -14.86 -5.57
C ARG A 161 11.11 -14.93 -4.70
N ALA A 162 11.16 -15.75 -3.65
CA ALA A 162 10.03 -15.92 -2.76
C ALA A 162 9.66 -14.62 -2.02
N ALA A 163 10.65 -13.81 -1.64
CA ALA A 163 10.42 -12.49 -1.06
C ALA A 163 9.68 -11.56 -2.04
N PHE A 164 10.14 -11.42 -3.29
CA PHE A 164 9.46 -10.56 -4.27
C PHE A 164 8.03 -11.02 -4.60
N ARG A 165 7.80 -12.33 -4.67
CA ARG A 165 6.44 -12.88 -4.85
C ARG A 165 5.55 -12.55 -3.66
N THR A 166 6.06 -12.74 -2.44
CA THR A 166 5.34 -12.41 -1.21
C THR A 166 5.01 -10.92 -1.15
N ILE A 167 5.97 -10.04 -1.48
CA ILE A 167 5.75 -8.60 -1.52
C ILE A 167 4.65 -8.22 -2.52
N CYS A 168 4.67 -8.76 -3.74
CA CYS A 168 3.61 -8.52 -4.73
C CYS A 168 2.24 -8.95 -4.20
N ASN A 169 2.16 -10.15 -3.64
CA ASN A 169 0.91 -10.71 -3.13
C ASN A 169 0.38 -9.88 -1.96
N SER A 170 1.24 -9.47 -1.03
CA SER A 170 0.87 -8.66 0.12
C SER A 170 0.42 -7.25 -0.26
N LEU A 171 1.06 -6.62 -1.26
CA LEU A 171 0.73 -5.24 -1.66
C LEU A 171 -0.52 -5.16 -2.54
N LEU A 172 -0.72 -6.13 -3.43
CA LEU A 172 -1.73 -6.06 -4.49
C LEU A 172 -2.87 -7.07 -4.35
N CYS A 173 -2.76 -8.01 -3.41
CA CYS A 173 -3.70 -9.12 -3.26
C CYS A 173 -3.91 -9.92 -4.56
N ALA A 174 -2.86 -10.02 -5.39
CA ALA A 174 -2.88 -10.67 -6.70
C ALA A 174 -1.55 -11.38 -6.97
N GLU A 175 -1.62 -12.53 -7.67
CA GLU A 175 -0.41 -13.30 -7.99
C GLU A 175 0.50 -12.54 -8.97
N PRO A 176 1.83 -12.67 -8.90
CA PRO A 176 2.74 -11.89 -9.73
C PRO A 176 2.61 -12.21 -11.22
N SER A 177 2.03 -13.37 -11.56
CA SER A 177 1.70 -13.75 -12.94
C SER A 177 0.48 -13.02 -13.51
N GLN A 178 -0.33 -12.39 -12.67
CA GLN A 178 -1.51 -11.62 -13.05
C GLN A 178 -1.25 -10.11 -13.09
N VAL A 179 -0.09 -9.68 -12.62
CA VAL A 179 0.27 -8.26 -12.47
C VAL A 179 1.22 -7.84 -13.59
N SER A 180 0.86 -6.79 -14.32
CA SER A 180 1.76 -6.13 -15.28
C SER A 180 2.95 -5.49 -14.55
N LEU A 181 4.16 -5.64 -15.09
CA LEU A 181 5.36 -5.05 -14.52
C LEU A 181 5.29 -3.51 -14.57
N LEU A 182 4.72 -2.92 -15.63
CA LEU A 182 4.51 -1.48 -15.68
C LEU A 182 3.64 -1.00 -14.52
N PHE A 183 2.52 -1.69 -14.27
CA PHE A 183 1.63 -1.37 -13.16
C PHE A 183 2.33 -1.51 -11.81
N PHE A 184 3.10 -2.59 -11.61
CA PHE A 184 3.86 -2.79 -10.38
C PHE A 184 4.87 -1.67 -10.11
N LEU A 185 5.66 -1.27 -11.12
CA LEU A 185 6.60 -0.16 -10.99
C LEU A 185 5.89 1.17 -10.70
N HIS A 186 4.75 1.41 -11.35
CA HIS A 186 3.91 2.58 -11.08
C HIS A 186 3.38 2.59 -9.65
N TYR A 187 2.85 1.48 -9.17
CA TYR A 187 2.35 1.33 -7.81
C TYR A 187 3.46 1.57 -6.79
N VAL A 188 4.61 0.93 -6.99
CA VAL A 188 5.78 1.07 -6.10
C VAL A 188 6.28 2.51 -6.06
N LYS A 189 6.40 3.18 -7.20
CA LYS A 189 6.84 4.58 -7.25
C LYS A 189 5.84 5.53 -6.60
N SER A 190 4.55 5.31 -6.82
CA SER A 190 3.48 6.14 -6.25
C SER A 190 3.41 6.02 -4.73
N GLY A 191 3.79 4.87 -4.17
CA GLY A 191 3.92 4.63 -2.74
C GLY A 191 5.24 5.08 -2.11
N GLY A 192 6.10 5.82 -2.83
CA GLY A 192 7.37 6.30 -2.29
C GLY A 192 8.53 5.30 -2.36
N GLY A 193 8.33 4.15 -2.99
CA GLY A 193 9.36 3.13 -3.18
C GLY A 193 9.06 1.82 -2.46
N LEU A 194 9.83 0.79 -2.80
CA LEU A 194 9.56 -0.58 -2.33
C LEU A 194 9.74 -0.71 -0.81
N ASP A 195 10.83 -0.16 -0.28
CA ASP A 195 11.14 -0.25 1.16
C ASP A 195 10.12 0.51 2.01
N VAL A 196 9.60 1.62 1.48
CA VAL A 196 8.56 2.43 2.13
C VAL A 196 7.24 1.64 2.17
N LEU A 197 6.85 1.01 1.06
CA LEU A 197 5.61 0.23 0.98
C LEU A 197 5.57 -1.03 1.84
N ILE A 198 6.72 -1.63 2.11
CA ILE A 198 6.80 -2.85 2.92
C ILE A 198 7.17 -2.57 4.37
N SER A 199 7.41 -1.31 4.73
CA SER A 199 7.78 -0.94 6.10
C SER A 199 6.55 -0.75 6.97
N ALA A 200 6.54 -1.40 8.14
CA ALA A 200 5.53 -1.18 9.17
C ALA A 200 5.88 -0.01 10.14
N ASP A 201 7.08 0.57 10.01
CA ASP A 201 7.59 1.60 10.91
C ASP A 201 7.25 3.05 10.48
N ALA A 202 7.83 4.03 11.18
CA ALA A 202 7.63 5.46 10.87
C ALA A 202 8.22 5.90 9.50
N GLY A 203 8.89 5.02 8.78
CA GLY A 203 9.30 5.21 7.39
C GLY A 203 8.38 4.56 6.37
N GLY A 204 7.30 3.89 6.80
CA GLY A 204 6.32 3.21 5.95
C GLY A 204 5.42 4.13 5.12
N ALA A 205 4.68 3.54 4.16
CA ALA A 205 3.72 4.21 3.26
C ALA A 205 2.27 3.82 3.52
#